data_AF-A0A815SYH1-F1
#
_entry.id   AF-A0A815SYH1-F1
#
_cell.length_a   1.000
_cell.length_b   1.000
_cell.length_c   1.000
_cell.angle_alpha   90.00
_cell.angle_beta   90.00
_cell.angle_gamma   90.00
#
_symmetry.space_group_name_H-M   'P 1'
#
loop_
_entity.id
_entity.type
_entity.pdbx_description
1 polymer ?
#
loop_
_entity_poly.entity_id
_entity_poly.type
_entity_poly.pdbx_seq_one_letter_code
_entity_poly.pdbx_strand_id
1 'polypeptide(L)'
;GLFVDDNQTVVIADYHNHRIMQWKNGDTTNGQVVAGGNGVGNGLNQLYYPTDVLIDKETDSLIICDRRNGRVVRWSRRSDITQGEILINDIECWGLAMDEQRYLYVADTGKHEVRRYKLGDNIGTLVA
;
A
#
# COMPACT_ATOMS: atom_id res chain seq x y z
N GLY A 1 -0.64 9.16 -2.60
CA GLY A 1 -1.88 8.41 -2.78
C GLY A 1 -2.77 8.59 -1.57
N LEU A 2 -4.08 8.42 -1.76
CA LEU A 2 -5.05 8.38 -0.68
C LEU A 2 -6.13 7.37 -1.03
N PHE A 3 -6.72 6.74 -0.02
CA PHE A 3 -7.87 5.86 -0.17
C PHE A 3 -8.89 6.18 0.93
N VAL A 4 -10.17 6.08 0.57
CA VAL A 4 -11.29 6.29 1.49
C VAL A 4 -12.16 5.04 1.47
N ASP A 5 -12.41 4.45 2.63
CA ASP A 5 -13.31 3.30 2.75
C ASP A 5 -14.77 3.73 3.02
N ASP A 6 -15.69 2.77 2.99
CA ASP A 6 -17.13 3.01 3.21
C ASP A 6 -17.44 3.51 4.63
N ASN A 7 -16.54 3.26 5.59
CA ASN A 7 -16.62 3.78 6.95
C ASN A 7 -16.06 5.20 7.07
N GLN A 8 -15.78 5.85 5.93
CA GLN A 8 -15.15 7.15 5.81
C GLN A 8 -13.81 7.22 6.57
N THR A 9 -13.08 6.12 6.63
CA THR A 9 -11.68 6.12 7.04
C THR A 9 -10.83 6.55 5.85
N VAL A 10 -10.01 7.57 6.07
CA VAL A 10 -9.06 8.09 5.07
C VAL A 10 -7.69 7.55 5.42
N VAL A 11 -7.04 6.87 4.48
CA VAL A 11 -5.64 6.46 4.58
C VAL A 11 -4.80 7.19 3.54
N ILE A 12 -3.61 7.64 3.93
CA ILE A 12 -2.74 8.49 3.12
C ILE A 12 -1.33 7.91 3.11
N ALA A 13 -0.76 7.81 1.92
CA ALA A 13 0.67 7.59 1.77
C ALA A 13 1.43 8.91 1.99
N ASP A 14 2.00 9.07 3.18
CA ASP A 14 2.73 10.26 3.62
C ASP A 14 4.18 10.17 3.11
N TYR A 15 4.32 10.40 1.80
CA TYR A 15 5.48 10.06 0.95
C TYR A 15 6.84 10.44 1.57
N HIS A 16 7.04 11.71 1.92
CA HIS A 16 8.32 12.19 2.45
C HIS A 16 8.56 11.80 3.91
N ASN A 17 7.53 11.36 4.63
CA ASN A 17 7.64 10.89 6.01
C ASN A 17 7.70 9.36 6.12
N HIS A 18 7.73 8.64 4.99
CA HIS A 18 7.98 7.21 4.93
C HIS A 18 7.03 6.36 5.80
N ARG A 19 5.74 6.71 5.75
CA ARG A 19 4.70 6.10 6.57
C ARG A 19 3.34 6.16 5.89
N ILE A 20 2.42 5.36 6.39
CA ILE A 20 0.99 5.47 6.08
C ILE A 20 0.28 6.04 7.30
N MET A 21 -0.55 7.04 7.06
CA MET A 21 -1.34 7.71 8.07
C MET A 21 -2.82 7.40 7.87
N GLN A 22 -3.59 7.38 8.96
CA GLN A 22 -5.03 7.12 8.96
C GLN A 22 -5.80 8.16 9.79
N TRP A 23 -6.95 8.59 9.27
CA TRP A 23 -7.93 9.43 9.97
C TRP A 23 -9.34 8.85 9.84
N LYS A 24 -10.21 9.19 10.78
CA LYS A 24 -11.67 9.14 10.58
C LYS A 24 -12.11 10.44 9.94
N ASN A 25 -13.02 10.38 8.97
CA ASN A 25 -13.54 11.60 8.34
C ASN A 25 -14.12 12.57 9.38
N GLY A 26 -13.79 13.85 9.25
CA GLY A 26 -14.13 14.90 10.21
C GLY A 26 -13.13 15.05 11.36
N ASP A 27 -12.22 14.10 11.60
CA ASP A 27 -11.12 14.27 12.55
C ASP A 27 -9.93 14.94 11.86
N THR A 28 -9.61 16.17 12.27
CA THR A 28 -8.52 16.97 11.68
C THR A 28 -7.23 16.93 12.49
N THR A 29 -7.20 16.32 13.68
CA THR A 29 -6.06 16.41 14.61
C THR A 29 -5.48 15.07 15.03
N ASN A 30 -6.27 13.97 15.04
CA ASN A 30 -5.84 12.70 15.64
C ASN A 30 -5.41 11.64 14.61
N GLY A 31 -4.55 12.03 13.67
CA GLY A 31 -3.99 11.11 12.70
C GLY A 31 -3.12 10.03 13.35
N GLN A 32 -3.30 8.78 12.93
CA GLN A 32 -2.54 7.64 13.44
C GLN A 32 -1.59 7.09 12.39
N VAL A 33 -0.37 6.75 12.80
CA VAL A 33 0.55 5.96 11.96
C VAL A 33 0.06 4.51 11.96
N VAL A 34 -0.27 3.97 10.80
CA VAL A 34 -0.82 2.60 10.66
C VAL A 34 0.10 1.64 9.91
N ALA A 35 1.14 2.16 9.26
CA ALA A 35 2.24 1.38 8.69
C ALA A 35 3.48 2.27 8.52
N GLY A 36 4.67 1.67 8.54
CA GLY A 36 5.94 2.39 8.54
C GLY A 36 6.15 3.18 9.84
N GLY A 37 6.83 4.33 9.75
CA GLY A 37 7.11 5.18 10.92
C GLY A 37 8.29 4.70 11.79
N ASN A 38 8.89 3.55 11.49
CA ASN A 38 10.08 3.03 12.16
C ASN A 38 11.39 3.50 11.50
N GLY A 39 11.39 4.75 11.02
CA GLY A 39 12.46 5.29 10.17
C GLY A 39 12.39 4.81 8.72
N VAL A 40 13.16 5.50 7.87
CA VAL A 40 13.33 5.13 6.47
C VAL A 40 14.19 3.88 6.33
N GLY A 41 13.79 2.95 5.46
CA GLY A 41 14.58 1.75 5.20
C GLY A 41 13.82 0.67 4.45
N ASN A 42 14.45 -0.49 4.30
CA ASN A 42 13.94 -1.65 3.55
C ASN A 42 13.49 -2.82 4.44
N GLY A 43 13.58 -2.68 5.77
CA GLY A 43 13.02 -3.65 6.72
C GLY A 43 11.53 -3.88 6.48
N LEU A 44 10.99 -5.03 6.91
CA LEU A 44 9.56 -5.33 6.74
C LEU A 44 8.65 -4.42 7.58
N ASN A 45 9.19 -3.82 8.64
CA ASN A 45 8.52 -2.81 9.45
C ASN A 45 8.87 -1.37 9.04
N GLN A 46 9.52 -1.17 7.89
CA GLN A 46 9.93 0.13 7.35
C GLN A 46 9.36 0.33 5.95
N LEU A 47 9.23 1.60 5.56
CA LEU A 47 8.86 2.01 4.21
C LEU A 47 9.90 3.00 3.68
N TYR A 48 9.95 3.15 2.36
CA TYR A 48 10.78 4.13 1.70
C TYR A 48 10.03 4.80 0.54
N TYR A 49 9.61 6.04 0.79
CA TYR A 49 8.85 6.88 -0.14
C TYR A 49 7.58 6.19 -0.70
N PRO A 50 6.63 5.78 0.17
CA PRO A 50 5.42 5.13 -0.30
C PRO A 50 4.60 6.12 -1.13
N THR A 51 4.18 5.73 -2.33
CA THR A 51 3.46 6.61 -3.26
C THR A 51 1.95 6.42 -3.21
N ASP A 52 1.49 5.22 -2.89
CA ASP A 52 0.07 4.91 -2.85
C ASP A 52 -0.30 3.81 -1.84
N VAL A 53 -1.58 3.77 -1.48
CA VAL A 53 -2.14 2.82 -0.51
C VAL A 53 -3.61 2.56 -0.78
N LEU A 54 -4.06 1.32 -0.60
CA LEU A 54 -5.47 0.95 -0.55
C LEU A 54 -5.76 -0.01 0.61
N ILE A 55 -7.04 -0.21 0.93
CA ILE A 55 -7.48 -1.17 1.95
C ILE A 55 -8.08 -2.41 1.27
N ASP A 56 -7.52 -3.58 1.57
CA ASP A 56 -8.14 -4.87 1.27
C ASP A 56 -9.08 -5.26 2.43
N LYS A 57 -10.38 -4.98 2.23
CA LYS A 57 -11.43 -5.21 3.23
C LYS A 57 -11.58 -6.69 3.60
N GLU A 58 -11.34 -7.59 2.65
CA GLU A 58 -11.49 -9.03 2.85
C GLU A 58 -10.48 -9.59 3.85
N THR A 59 -9.30 -8.97 3.93
CA THR A 59 -8.24 -9.41 4.84
C THR A 59 -7.88 -8.39 5.91
N ASP A 60 -8.64 -7.30 5.99
CA ASP A 60 -8.39 -6.12 6.81
C ASP A 60 -6.90 -5.71 6.82
N SER A 61 -6.38 -5.46 5.62
CA SER A 61 -4.96 -5.14 5.40
C SER A 61 -4.79 -3.92 4.51
N LEU A 62 -3.71 -3.18 4.72
CA LEU A 62 -3.25 -2.15 3.80
C LEU A 62 -2.44 -2.82 2.68
N ILE A 63 -2.66 -2.43 1.43
CA ILE A 63 -1.75 -2.72 0.32
C ILE A 63 -1.05 -1.43 -0.04
N ILE A 64 0.28 -1.43 0.04
CA ILE A 64 1.10 -0.23 0.01
C ILE A 64 2.11 -0.37 -1.11
N CYS A 65 2.19 0.67 -1.94
CA CYS A 65 3.26 0.80 -2.91
C CYS A 65 4.48 1.41 -2.21
N ASP A 66 5.48 0.57 -1.91
CA ASP A 66 6.70 0.94 -1.22
C ASP A 66 7.82 1.25 -2.24
N ARG A 67 7.62 2.35 -2.95
CA ARG A 67 8.25 2.64 -4.25
C ARG A 67 9.78 2.53 -4.24
N ARG A 68 10.49 3.18 -3.32
CA ARG A 68 11.98 3.15 -3.35
C ARG A 68 12.56 1.84 -2.86
N ASN A 69 11.76 0.98 -2.25
CA ASN A 69 12.13 -0.40 -1.98
C ASN A 69 11.77 -1.34 -3.15
N GLY A 70 11.19 -0.83 -4.24
CA GLY A 70 10.91 -1.61 -5.45
C GLY A 70 9.89 -2.73 -5.25
N ARG A 71 8.93 -2.53 -4.34
CA ARG A 71 8.00 -3.57 -3.89
C ARG A 71 6.61 -3.03 -3.60
N VAL A 72 5.63 -3.93 -3.68
CA VAL A 72 4.30 -3.75 -3.09
C VAL A 72 4.21 -4.64 -1.85
N VAL A 73 3.82 -4.06 -0.73
CA VAL A 73 3.70 -4.76 0.55
C VAL A 73 2.27 -4.77 1.05
N ARG A 74 1.89 -5.85 1.73
CA ARG A 74 0.68 -5.96 2.52
C ARG A 74 1.02 -5.74 3.99
N TRP A 75 0.22 -4.94 4.68
CA TRP A 75 0.36 -4.68 6.11
C TRP A 75 -0.96 -4.98 6.82
N SER A 76 -0.98 -5.99 7.69
CA SER A 76 -2.17 -6.34 8.47
C SER A 76 -2.52 -5.21 9.44
N ARG A 77 -3.80 -4.84 9.52
CA ARG A 77 -4.27 -3.82 10.48
C ARG A 77 -4.57 -4.39 11.87
N ARG A 78 -4.38 -5.70 12.05
CA ARG A 78 -4.44 -6.38 13.35
C ARG A 78 -3.23 -6.03 14.21
N SER A 79 -3.48 -5.70 15.48
CA SER A 79 -2.50 -5.10 16.39
C SER A 79 -1.30 -5.98 16.75
N ASP A 80 -1.40 -7.30 16.56
CA ASP A 80 -0.34 -8.27 16.82
C ASP A 80 0.70 -8.37 15.70
N ILE A 81 0.43 -7.76 14.53
CA ILE A 81 1.31 -7.80 13.37
C ILE A 81 1.90 -6.42 13.10
N THR A 82 3.20 -6.28 13.31
CA THR A 82 3.92 -4.99 13.24
C THR A 82 4.84 -4.86 12.03
N GLN A 83 4.79 -5.81 11.11
CA GLN A 83 5.61 -5.86 9.90
C GLN A 83 4.76 -6.22 8.68
N GLY A 84 5.20 -5.74 7.52
CA GLY A 84 4.59 -6.06 6.23
C GLY A 84 5.03 -7.42 5.68
N GLU A 85 4.25 -7.88 4.72
CA GLU A 85 4.50 -9.04 3.85
C GLU A 85 4.72 -8.52 2.43
N ILE A 86 5.74 -9.01 1.73
CA ILE A 86 5.99 -8.60 0.35
C ILE A 86 5.04 -9.37 -0.58
N LEU A 87 4.22 -8.65 -1.35
CA LEU A 87 3.35 -9.24 -2.36
C LEU A 87 4.00 -9.28 -3.73
N ILE A 88 4.69 -8.20 -4.11
CA ILE A 88 5.30 -8.03 -5.43
C ILE A 88 6.68 -7.42 -5.25
N ASN A 89 7.69 -7.95 -5.95
CA ASN A 89 9.04 -7.41 -6.04
C ASN A 89 9.33 -6.93 -7.47
N ASP A 90 10.45 -6.23 -7.65
CA ASP A 90 10.92 -5.74 -8.96
C ASP A 90 9.89 -4.87 -9.69
N ILE A 91 9.34 -3.91 -8.93
CA ILE A 91 8.32 -3.00 -9.44
C ILE A 91 8.60 -1.56 -9.00
N GLU A 92 8.66 -0.63 -9.96
CA GLU A 92 8.66 0.80 -9.66
C GLU A 92 7.22 1.31 -9.56
N CYS A 93 6.51 0.80 -8.55
CA CYS A 93 5.10 1.08 -8.38
C CYS A 93 4.86 2.59 -8.14
N TRP A 94 3.74 3.10 -8.65
CA TRP A 94 3.32 4.48 -8.42
C TRP A 94 1.87 4.62 -7.97
N GLY A 95 0.97 3.81 -8.56
CA GLY A 95 -0.45 3.82 -8.25
C GLY A 95 -0.97 2.40 -8.09
N LEU A 96 -2.00 2.25 -7.24
CA LEU A 96 -2.67 0.99 -6.95
C LEU A 96 -4.18 1.13 -7.19
N ALA A 97 -4.79 0.07 -7.70
CA ALA A 97 -6.24 -0.10 -7.68
C ALA A 97 -6.58 -1.58 -7.47
N MET A 98 -7.75 -1.89 -6.93
CA MET A 98 -8.20 -3.26 -6.77
C MET A 98 -9.65 -3.38 -7.21
N ASP A 99 -9.97 -4.40 -8.00
CA ASP A 99 -11.35 -4.67 -8.43
C ASP A 99 -12.12 -5.55 -7.44
N GLU A 100 -13.42 -5.73 -7.70
CA GLU A 100 -14.31 -6.54 -6.88
C GLU A 100 -13.95 -8.03 -6.89
N GLN A 101 -13.22 -8.50 -7.91
CA GLN A 101 -12.70 -9.87 -7.99
C GLN A 101 -11.33 -10.02 -7.29
N ARG A 102 -10.87 -8.96 -6.60
CA ARG A 102 -9.61 -8.88 -5.86
C ARG A 102 -8.37 -9.04 -6.73
N TYR A 103 -8.44 -8.59 -7.98
CA TYR A 103 -7.24 -8.35 -8.75
C TYR A 103 -6.65 -6.99 -8.38
N LEU A 104 -5.37 -6.99 -8.03
CA LEU A 104 -4.57 -5.80 -7.78
C LEU A 104 -3.98 -5.30 -9.09
N TYR A 105 -4.22 -4.04 -9.41
CA TYR A 105 -3.63 -3.33 -10.54
C TYR A 105 -2.54 -2.43 -10.02
N VAL A 106 -1.36 -2.52 -10.63
CA VAL A 106 -0.19 -1.72 -10.23
C VAL A 106 0.38 -1.04 -11.45
N ALA A 107 0.49 0.29 -11.38
CA ALA A 107 1.23 1.07 -12.37
C ALA A 107 2.73 0.98 -12.07
N ASP A 108 3.48 0.33 -12.95
CA ASP A 108 4.94 0.26 -12.93
C ASP A 108 5.52 1.37 -13.81
N THR A 109 6.01 2.42 -13.17
CA THR A 109 6.55 3.60 -13.89
C THR A 109 7.92 3.35 -14.50
N GLY A 110 8.67 2.35 -14.02
CA GLY A 110 9.97 1.98 -14.57
C GLY A 110 9.83 1.17 -15.86
N LYS A 111 8.75 0.38 -15.98
CA LYS A 111 8.42 -0.41 -17.17
C LYS A 111 7.39 0.26 -18.10
N HIS A 112 6.84 1.41 -17.70
CA HIS A 112 5.81 2.15 -18.43
C HIS A 112 4.55 1.32 -18.73
N GLU A 113 4.14 0.50 -17.77
CA GLU A 113 3.03 -0.45 -17.94
C GLU A 113 2.13 -0.50 -16.70
N VAL A 114 0.91 -0.99 -16.89
CA VAL A 114 0.02 -1.41 -15.80
C VAL A 114 -0.12 -2.92 -15.86
N ARG A 115 0.17 -3.59 -14.74
CA ARG A 115 -0.05 -5.02 -14.57
C ARG A 115 -1.16 -5.31 -13.58
N ARG A 116 -1.88 -6.39 -13.83
CA ARG A 116 -2.88 -6.96 -12.93
C ARG A 116 -2.39 -8.27 -12.33
N TYR A 117 -2.54 -8.40 -11.02
CA TYR A 117 -2.12 -9.54 -10.22
C TYR A 117 -3.34 -10.09 -9.50
N LYS A 118 -3.51 -11.40 -9.50
CA LYS A 118 -4.38 -12.03 -8.50
C LYS A 118 -3.61 -12.00 -7.18
N LEU A 119 -4.23 -11.61 -6.07
CA LEU A 119 -3.54 -11.61 -4.78
C LEU A 119 -3.02 -13.03 -4.45
N GLY A 120 -1.72 -13.12 -4.17
CA GLY A 120 -1.00 -14.39 -3.97
C GLY A 120 -0.20 -14.87 -5.20
N ASP A 121 -0.45 -14.30 -6.38
CA ASP A 121 0.34 -14.57 -7.58
C ASP A 121 1.57 -13.64 -7.64
N ASN A 122 2.71 -14.20 -8.02
CA ASN A 122 3.96 -13.44 -8.18
C ASN A 122 4.16 -12.92 -9.61
N ILE A 123 3.29 -13.30 -10.55
CA ILE A 123 3.39 -12.93 -11.96
C ILE A 123 2.14 -12.15 -12.37
N GLY A 124 2.32 -10.88 -12.71
CA GLY A 124 1.26 -10.01 -13.19
C GLY A 124 1.02 -10.15 -14.69
N THR A 125 -0.24 -10.07 -15.09
CA THR A 125 -0.65 -9.97 -16.49
C THR A 125 -0.60 -8.50 -16.95
N LEU A 126 0.02 -8.22 -18.09
CA LEU A 126 0.01 -6.89 -18.70
C LEU A 126 -1.43 -6.47 -19.05
N VAL A 127 -1.82 -5.25 -18.71
CA VAL A 127 -3.15 -4.70 -18.97
C VAL A 127 -3.11 -3.52 -19.94
N ALA A 128 -2.19 -2.57 -19.71
CA ALA A 128 -2.06 -1.34 -20.47
C ALA A 128 -0.60 -0.88 -20.52
#